data_AF-A0A752PAE4-F1
#
_entry.id   AF-A0A752PAE4-F1
#
_cell.length_a   1.000
_cell.length_b   1.000
_cell.length_c   1.000
_cell.angle_alpha   90.00
_cell.angle_beta   90.00
_cell.angle_gamma   90.00
#
_symmetry.space_group_name_H-M   'P 1'
#
loop_
_entity.id
_entity.type
_entity.pdbx_description
1 polymer ?
#
loop_
_entity_poly.entity_id
_entity_poly.type
_entity_poly.pdbx_seq_one_letter_code
_entity_poly.pdbx_strand_id
1 'polypeptide(L)' 'MSENKSFSTAVPAVRITDSGLNVPDEADILSGRLSDFSGALGGAMSTPV' A
#
# COMPACT_ATOMS: atom_id res chain seq x y z
N MET A 1 -20.31 10.51 -14.77
CA MET A 1 -19.30 11.16 -13.91
C MET A 1 -18.24 10.12 -13.61
N SER A 2 -16.98 10.35 -13.96
CA SER A 2 -15.91 9.39 -13.66
C SER A 2 -15.63 9.44 -12.15
N GLU A 3 -15.84 8.33 -11.45
CA GLU A 3 -15.51 8.22 -10.02
C GLU A 3 -13.99 8.36 -9.86
N ASN A 4 -13.53 9.44 -9.23
CA ASN A 4 -12.13 9.59 -8.87
C ASN A 4 -11.84 8.69 -7.66
N LYS A 5 -11.65 7.40 -7.91
CA LYS A 5 -11.38 6.41 -6.88
C LYS A 5 -9.90 6.50 -6.48
N SER A 6 -9.63 6.97 -5.27
CA SER A 6 -8.28 6.97 -4.70
C SER A 6 -7.95 5.58 -4.16
N PHE A 7 -6.82 5.03 -4.58
CA PHE A 7 -6.26 3.79 -4.04
C PHE A 7 -5.07 4.14 -3.17
N SER A 8 -5.04 3.61 -1.94
CA SER A 8 -3.94 3.78 -1.00
C SER A 8 -3.35 2.42 -0.66
N THR A 9 -2.04 2.40 -0.42
CA THR A 9 -1.25 1.21 -0.08
C THR A 9 -0.13 1.62 0.86
N ALA A 10 0.21 0.73 1.79
CA ALA A 10 1.36 0.86 2.66
C ALA A 10 2.67 0.40 1.98
N VAL A 11 2.61 -0.15 0.76
CA VAL A 11 3.82 -0.51 0.00
C VAL A 11 4.60 0.76 -0.37
N PRO A 12 5.89 0.85 -0.01
CA PRO A 12 6.70 1.99 -0.38
C PRO A 12 6.83 2.15 -1.90
N ALA A 13 6.79 3.39 -2.37
CA ALA A 13 6.90 3.68 -3.80
C ALA A 13 8.35 3.60 -4.29
N VAL A 14 8.51 3.17 -5.54
CA VAL A 14 9.77 3.29 -6.27
C VAL A 14 10.03 4.77 -6.56
N ARG A 15 11.29 5.20 -6.44
CA ARG A 15 11.66 6.61 -6.60
C ARG A 15 12.72 6.78 -7.68
N ILE A 16 12.44 7.66 -8.64
CA ILE A 16 13.44 8.09 -9.61
C ILE A 16 14.33 9.14 -8.93
N THR A 17 15.63 8.96 -9.03
CA THR A 17 16.66 9.83 -8.46
C THR A 17 17.69 10.19 -9.53
N ASP A 18 18.52 11.20 -9.27
CA ASP A 18 19.61 11.59 -10.16
C ASP A 18 20.61 10.45 -10.40
N SER A 19 20.70 9.53 -9.43
CA SER A 19 21.56 8.33 -9.49
C SER A 19 20.89 7.12 -10.16
N GLY A 20 19.61 7.22 -10.52
CA GLY A 20 18.84 6.14 -11.14
C GLY A 20 17.58 5.74 -10.37
N LEU A 21 17.17 4.47 -10.51
CA LEU A 21 15.96 3.92 -9.89
C LEU A 21 16.24 3.41 -8.48
N ASN A 22 15.64 4.04 -7.48
CA ASN A 22 15.67 3.55 -6.11
C ASN A 22 14.45 2.65 -5.86
N VAL A 23 14.70 1.35 -5.73
CA VAL A 23 13.68 0.34 -5.46
C VAL A 23 13.75 -0.03 -3.97
N PRO A 24 12.63 0.03 -3.23
CA PRO A 24 12.59 -0.39 -1.83
C PRO A 24 12.96 -1.87 -1.66
N ASP A 25 13.45 -2.23 -0.48
CA ASP A 25 13.79 -3.61 -0.18
C ASP A 25 12.56 -4.52 -0.18
N GLU A 26 12.76 -5.79 -0.54
CA GLU A 26 11.68 -6.78 -0.63
C GLU A 26 10.98 -6.99 0.73
N ALA A 27 11.73 -6.88 1.83
CA ALA A 27 11.18 -6.97 3.18
C ALA A 27 10.21 -5.82 3.49
N ASP A 28 10.51 -4.60 3.01
CA ASP A 28 9.65 -3.44 3.19
C ASP A 28 8.41 -3.53 2.31
N ILE A 29 8.56 -4.03 1.07
CA ILE A 29 7.45 -4.29 0.16
C ILE A 29 6.49 -5.32 0.76
N LEU A 30 7.03 -6.45 1.25
CA LEU A 30 6.23 -7.51 1.87
C LEU A 30 5.51 -7.00 3.12
N SER A 31 6.21 -6.26 3.98
CA SER A 31 5.63 -5.67 5.18
C SER A 31 4.49 -4.71 4.85
N GLY A 32 4.66 -3.87 3.82
CA GLY A 32 3.59 -2.99 3.32
C GLY A 32 2.37 -3.77 2.81
N ARG A 33 2.58 -4.85 2.05
CA ARG A 33 1.49 -5.73 1.59
C ARG A 33 0.76 -6.43 2.72
N LEU A 34 1.48 -6.91 3.73
CA LEU A 34 0.88 -7.53 4.91
C LEU A 34 0.07 -6.52 5.71
N SER A 35 0.57 -5.29 5.83
CA SER A 35 -0.17 -4.18 6.46
C SER A 35 -1.46 -3.84 5.69
N ASP A 36 -1.40 -3.77 4.35
CA ASP A 36 -2.59 -3.57 3.53
C ASP A 36 -3.61 -4.70 3.71
N PHE A 37 -3.14 -5.95 3.73
CA PHE A 37 -4.00 -7.10 3.93
C PHE A 37 -4.65 -7.09 5.32
N SER A 38 -3.87 -6.82 6.37
CA SER A 38 -4.36 -6.67 7.74
C SER A 38 -5.36 -5.53 7.87
N GLY A 39 -5.10 -4.38 7.24
CA GLY A 39 -6.01 -3.24 7.20
C GLY A 39 -7.31 -3.55 6.47
N ALA A 40 -7.25 -4.26 5.34
CA ALA A 40 -8.43 -4.69 4.59
C ALA A 40 -9.28 -5.69 5.39
N LEU A 41 -8.65 -6.67 6.07
CA LEU A 41 -9.34 -7.67 6.88
C LEU A 41 -9.90 -7.07 8.19
N GLY A 42 -9.14 -6.23 8.88
CA GLY A 42 -9.56 -5.54 10.10
C GLY A 42 -10.62 -4.46 9.86
N GLY A 43 -10.55 -3.79 8.71
CA GLY A 43 -11.60 -2.88 8.24
C GLY A 43 -12.90 -3.61 7.91
N ALA A 44 -12.82 -4.82 7.34
CA ALA A 44 -13.99 -5.66 7.06
C ALA A 44 -14.66 -6.24 8.32
N MET A 45 -13.94 -6.34 9.45
CA MET A 45 -14.52 -6.76 10.74
C MET A 45 -15.17 -5.62 11.54
N SER A 46 -15.09 -4.38 11.05
CA SER A 46 -15.81 -3.23 11.60
C SER A 46 -17.15 -3.03 10.91
N THR A 47 -17.98 -4.06 10.83
CA THR A 47 -19.43 -3.90 10.63
C THR A 47 -20.12 -4.14 11.97
N PRO A 48 -20.50 -3.08 12.71
CA PRO A 48 -21.35 -3.26 13.87
C PRO A 48 -22.74 -3.74 13.44
N VAL A 49 -23.26 -4.66 14.26
CA VAL A 49 -24.67 -4.98 14.56
C VAL A 49 -25.77 -4.13 13.93
#